data_AF-C4FBQ6-F1
#
_entry.id   AF-C4FBQ6-F1
#
_cell.length_a   1.000
_cell.length_b   1.000
_cell.length_c   1.000
_cell.angle_alpha   90.00
_cell.angle_beta   90.00
_cell.angle_gamma   90.00
#
_symmetry.space_group_name_H-M   'P 1'
#
loop_
_entity.id
_entity.type
_entity.pdbx_description
1 polymer ?
#
loop_
_entity_poly.entity_id
_entity_poly.type
_entity_poly.pdbx_seq_one_letter_code
_entity_poly.pdbx_strand_id
1 'polypeptide(L)'
;MEPSSLYRYRIGDEAVDELYTPSDANQEYCLNSVIAGPDGSLYYKNDSGKLFALKGAPSWTVTIEPNNGARRTKVYVKRGAKLPAPVEPVREGYTFEGWFVDEQLTRPWDANAAIAGDWLGKPVKGVL
;
A
#
# COMPACT_ATOMS: atom_id res chain seq x y z
N MET A 1 30.23 -10.84 -3.99
CA MET A 1 29.42 -10.00 -3.09
C MET A 1 28.39 -9.34 -3.97
N GLU A 2 27.10 -9.46 -3.61
CA GLU A 2 26.04 -8.78 -4.34
C GLU A 2 26.07 -7.27 -4.04
N PRO A 3 25.77 -6.41 -5.03
CA PRO A 3 25.71 -4.98 -4.80
C PRO A 3 24.58 -4.61 -3.84
N SER A 4 24.68 -3.44 -3.21
CA SER A 4 23.61 -2.92 -2.35
C SER A 4 22.36 -2.63 -3.17
N SER A 5 21.33 -3.46 -3.02
CA SER A 5 19.99 -3.27 -3.59
C SER A 5 18.99 -2.79 -2.54
N LEU A 6 17.95 -2.11 -2.99
CA LEU A 6 16.82 -1.76 -2.15
C LEU A 6 15.68 -2.76 -2.32
N TYR A 7 15.21 -3.27 -1.20
CA TYR A 7 14.08 -4.18 -1.13
C TYR A 7 12.92 -3.56 -0.35
N ARG A 8 11.70 -3.89 -0.77
CA ARG A 8 10.49 -3.69 0.02
C ARG A 8 10.08 -5.03 0.62
N TYR A 9 9.83 -5.01 1.92
CA TYR A 9 9.29 -6.14 2.66
C TYR A 9 8.13 -5.66 3.52
N ARG A 10 7.02 -6.39 3.54
CA ARG A 10 5.99 -6.25 4.58
C ARG A 10 6.07 -7.43 5.53
N ILE A 11 5.81 -7.18 6.81
CA ILE A 11 5.76 -8.23 7.81
C ILE A 11 4.73 -9.27 7.36
N GLY A 12 5.18 -10.52 7.18
CA GLY A 12 4.35 -11.63 6.73
C GLY A 12 4.45 -11.95 5.24
N ASP A 13 5.15 -11.15 4.43
CA ASP A 13 5.45 -11.53 3.05
C ASP A 13 6.42 -12.73 3.05
N GLU A 14 6.22 -13.67 2.12
CA GLU A 14 7.12 -14.83 1.91
C GLU A 14 8.35 -14.46 1.07
N ALA A 15 8.31 -13.32 0.39
CA ALA A 15 9.38 -12.82 -0.47
C ALA A 15 9.50 -11.29 -0.38
N VAL A 16 10.66 -10.78 -0.78
CA VAL A 16 10.94 -9.34 -0.88
C VAL A 16 10.76 -8.87 -2.32
N ASP A 17 10.21 -7.68 -2.52
CA ASP A 17 10.21 -7.02 -3.83
C ASP A 17 11.48 -6.18 -3.97
N GLU A 18 12.37 -6.53 -4.90
CA GLU A 18 13.48 -5.65 -5.28
C GLU A 18 12.92 -4.42 -6.00
N LEU A 19 13.19 -3.24 -5.44
CA LEU A 19 12.70 -1.98 -5.99
C LEU A 19 13.74 -1.30 -6.86
N TYR A 20 15.02 -1.50 -6.56
CA TYR A 20 16.11 -0.82 -7.24
C TYR A 20 17.44 -1.53 -7.01
N THR A 21 18.16 -1.74 -8.11
CA THR A 21 19.55 -2.18 -8.12
C THR A 21 20.38 -1.11 -8.82
N PRO A 22 21.43 -0.58 -8.19
CA PRO A 22 22.31 0.38 -8.84
C PRO A 22 23.00 -0.24 -10.06
N SER A 23 23.16 0.56 -11.14
CA SER A 23 24.04 0.19 -12.26
C SER A 23 25.51 0.18 -11.81
N ASP A 24 26.35 -0.60 -12.48
CA ASP A 24 27.73 -0.95 -12.06
C ASP A 24 28.53 0.19 -11.42
N ALA A 25 28.61 1.37 -12.05
CA ALA A 25 29.36 2.52 -11.54
C ALA A 25 28.79 3.17 -10.25
N ASN A 26 27.65 2.68 -9.78
CA ASN A 26 26.97 3.13 -8.56
C ASN A 26 26.75 1.98 -7.56
N GLN A 27 27.27 0.78 -7.84
CA GLN A 27 27.25 -0.33 -6.91
C GLN A 27 28.31 -0.09 -5.84
N GLU A 28 27.86 0.26 -4.64
CA GLU A 28 28.73 0.54 -3.50
C GLU A 28 28.32 -0.35 -2.32
N TYR A 29 29.27 -0.64 -1.42
CA TYR A 29 29.08 -1.49 -0.25
C TYR A 29 28.91 -0.65 1.01
N CYS A 30 27.82 0.13 1.13
CA CYS A 30 27.70 1.02 2.29
C CYS A 30 26.97 0.39 3.47
N LEU A 31 27.51 0.67 4.67
CA LEU A 31 27.00 0.26 5.99
C LEU A 31 26.06 1.30 6.63
N ASN A 32 25.57 2.28 5.88
CA ASN A 32 24.83 3.39 6.46
C ASN A 32 23.36 3.05 6.72
N SER A 33 22.86 3.48 7.88
CA SER A 33 21.46 3.32 8.26
C SER A 33 20.54 4.17 7.38
N VAL A 34 19.36 3.62 7.05
CA VAL A 34 18.28 4.36 6.41
C VAL A 34 17.68 5.35 7.41
N ILE A 35 17.44 6.59 6.97
CA ILE A 35 16.79 7.64 7.77
C ILE A 35 15.36 7.82 7.26
N ALA A 36 14.37 7.80 8.14
CA ALA A 36 12.98 8.10 7.78
C ALA A 36 12.65 9.58 8.04
N GLY A 37 12.12 10.26 7.03
CA GLY A 37 11.55 11.60 7.16
C GLY A 37 10.16 11.57 7.81
N PRO A 38 9.69 12.72 8.35
CA PRO A 38 8.36 12.84 8.95
C PRO A 38 7.20 12.63 7.96
N ASP A 39 7.47 12.69 6.65
CA ASP A 39 6.55 12.40 5.56
C ASP A 39 6.56 10.92 5.12
N GLY A 40 7.35 10.07 5.78
CA GLY A 40 7.53 8.66 5.45
C GLY A 40 8.50 8.39 4.30
N SER A 41 9.16 9.42 3.75
CA SER A 41 10.23 9.24 2.77
C SER A 41 11.45 8.60 3.44
N LEU A 42 12.08 7.64 2.76
CA LEU A 42 13.31 7.01 3.24
C LEU A 42 14.52 7.62 2.52
N TYR A 43 15.51 8.02 3.30
CA TYR A 43 16.74 8.62 2.85
C TYR A 43 17.88 7.66 3.12
N TYR A 44 18.73 7.50 2.11
CA TYR A 44 19.94 6.70 2.20
C TYR A 44 21.12 7.49 1.64
N LYS A 45 22.18 7.61 2.44
CA LYS A 45 23.42 8.25 2.05
C LYS A 45 24.48 7.17 1.86
N ASN A 46 25.02 7.06 0.64
CA ASN A 46 26.15 6.18 0.38
C ASN A 46 27.48 6.85 0.80
N ASP A 47 28.54 6.06 0.91
CA ASP A 47 29.92 6.50 1.19
C ASP A 47 30.48 7.44 0.10
N SER A 48 30.04 7.27 -1.14
CA SER A 48 30.30 8.17 -2.28
C SER A 48 29.57 9.52 -2.21
N GLY A 49 28.92 9.85 -1.08
CA GLY A 49 28.32 11.16 -0.81
C GLY A 49 27.02 11.46 -1.57
N LYS A 50 26.48 10.47 -2.29
CA LYS A 50 25.19 10.57 -2.99
C LYS A 50 24.05 10.31 -2.01
N LEU A 51 23.04 11.17 -2.06
CA LEU A 51 21.79 11.03 -1.31
C LEU A 51 20.70 10.53 -2.25
N PHE A 52 20.08 9.41 -1.89
CA PHE A 52 18.91 8.89 -2.59
C PHE A 52 17.68 9.13 -1.73
N ALA A 53 16.62 9.63 -2.36
CA ALA A 53 15.30 9.76 -1.75
C ALA A 53 14.37 8.72 -2.36
N LEU A 54 13.87 7.83 -1.52
CA LEU A 54 12.75 6.97 -1.86
C LEU A 54 11.47 7.74 -1.57
N LYS A 55 10.96 8.40 -2.60
CA LYS A 55 9.62 8.95 -2.53
C LYS A 55 8.62 7.82 -2.63
N GLY A 56 7.69 7.77 -1.67
CA GLY A 56 6.53 6.90 -1.76
C GLY A 56 5.86 7.10 -3.13
N ALA A 57 5.65 6.00 -3.86
CA ALA A 57 4.91 6.07 -5.10
C ALA A 57 3.56 6.74 -4.85
N PRO A 58 3.07 7.59 -5.76
CA PRO A 58 1.77 8.21 -5.57
C PRO A 58 0.71 7.14 -5.26
N SER A 59 -0.03 7.31 -4.17
CA SER A 59 -0.98 6.33 -3.67
C SER A 59 -2.30 6.97 -3.26
N TRP A 60 -3.33 6.12 -3.13
CA TRP A 60 -4.61 6.42 -2.53
C TRP A 60 -4.68 5.77 -1.15
N THR A 61 -5.31 6.45 -0.20
CA THR A 61 -5.74 5.84 1.07
C THR A 61 -7.20 5.47 0.96
N VAL A 62 -7.51 4.18 1.02
CA VAL A 62 -8.88 3.66 1.00
C VAL A 62 -9.27 3.27 2.43
N THR A 63 -10.46 3.68 2.87
CA THR A 63 -11.00 3.27 4.17
C THR A 63 -11.94 2.09 3.96
N ILE A 64 -11.70 0.98 4.65
CA ILE A 64 -12.61 -0.17 4.66
C ILE A 64 -13.53 -0.05 5.87
N GLU A 65 -14.83 -0.12 5.62
CA GLU A 65 -15.87 -0.08 6.64
C GLU A 65 -16.66 -1.40 6.59
N PRO A 66 -16.36 -2.37 7.45
CA PRO A 66 -16.94 -3.72 7.36
C PRO A 66 -18.41 -3.79 7.78
N ASN A 67 -18.95 -2.77 8.48
CA ASN A 67 -20.32 -2.71 8.99
C ASN A 67 -20.78 -3.88 9.88
N ASN A 68 -19.87 -4.75 10.34
CA ASN A 68 -20.15 -5.79 11.33
C ASN A 68 -19.87 -5.35 12.79
N GLY A 69 -19.66 -4.07 13.03
CA GLY A 69 -19.22 -3.54 14.33
C GLY A 69 -17.70 -3.56 14.55
N ALA A 70 -16.92 -4.13 13.61
CA ALA A 70 -15.47 -4.01 13.66
C ALA A 70 -14.99 -2.60 13.27
N ARG A 71 -13.78 -2.25 13.72
CA ARG A 71 -13.17 -0.94 13.46
C ARG A 71 -12.87 -0.77 11.97
N ARG A 72 -13.08 0.45 11.45
CA ARG A 72 -12.62 0.86 10.11
C ARG A 72 -11.11 0.72 9.99
N THR A 73 -10.63 0.18 8.87
CA THR A 73 -9.20 0.05 8.57
C THR A 73 -8.81 0.91 7.37
N LYS A 74 -7.53 1.25 7.26
CA LYS A 74 -6.99 2.02 6.13
C LYS A 74 -6.05 1.14 5.32
N VAL A 75 -6.20 1.16 4.00
CA VAL A 75 -5.36 0.44 3.05
C VAL A 75 -4.72 1.43 2.10
N TYR A 76 -3.40 1.30 1.92
CA TYR A 76 -2.64 2.10 0.96
C TYR A 76 -2.57 1.37 -0.38
N VAL A 77 -3.12 1.98 -1.42
CA VAL A 77 -3.16 1.43 -2.78
C VAL A 77 -2.36 2.33 -3.70
N LYS A 78 -1.37 1.78 -4.42
CA LYS A 78 -0.63 2.55 -5.43
C LYS A 78 -1.60 3.11 -6.48
N ARG A 79 -1.40 4.35 -6.94
CA ARG A 79 -2.23 4.92 -8.01
C ARG A 79 -2.21 3.99 -9.23
N GLY A 80 -3.40 3.68 -9.75
CA GLY A 80 -3.57 2.77 -10.89
C GLY A 80 -3.51 1.27 -10.54
N ALA A 81 -3.26 0.89 -9.28
CA ALA A 81 -3.37 -0.49 -8.83
C ALA A 81 -4.80 -0.85 -8.39
N LYS A 82 -5.09 -2.15 -8.33
CA LYS A 82 -6.32 -2.70 -7.75
C LYS A 82 -6.24 -2.68 -6.23
N LEU A 83 -7.37 -2.49 -5.55
CA LEU A 83 -7.49 -2.71 -4.11
C LEU A 83 -7.43 -4.23 -3.85
N PRO A 84 -6.56 -4.74 -2.96
CA PRO A 84 -6.62 -6.12 -2.51
C PRO A 84 -7.99 -6.42 -1.89
N ALA A 85 -8.56 -7.59 -2.17
CA ALA A 85 -9.86 -7.98 -1.62
C ALA A 85 -9.88 -7.81 -0.10
N PRO A 86 -10.79 -6.99 0.45
CA PRO A 86 -10.94 -6.88 1.89
C PRO A 86 -11.49 -8.19 2.46
N VAL A 87 -11.12 -8.51 3.70
CA VAL A 87 -11.66 -9.66 4.42
C VAL A 87 -13.16 -9.51 4.58
N GLU A 88 -13.93 -10.51 4.14
CA GLU A 88 -15.38 -10.50 4.25
C GLU A 88 -15.82 -10.36 5.73
N PRO A 89 -16.69 -9.40 6.03
CA PRO A 89 -17.18 -9.21 7.37
C PRO A 89 -18.17 -10.33 7.73
N VAL A 90 -18.15 -10.74 8.99
CA VAL A 90 -19.11 -11.70 9.54
C VAL A 90 -19.87 -11.03 10.67
N ARG A 91 -21.21 -11.17 10.67
CA ARG A 91 -22.11 -10.76 11.75
C ARG A 91 -23.23 -11.80 11.89
N GLU A 92 -23.44 -12.29 13.11
CA GLU A 92 -24.45 -13.32 13.39
C GLU A 92 -25.86 -12.83 13.00
N GLY A 93 -26.62 -13.67 12.28
CA GLY A 93 -27.96 -13.34 11.79
C GLY A 93 -28.00 -12.52 10.48
N TYR A 94 -26.86 -12.30 9.84
CA TYR A 94 -26.71 -11.45 8.65
C TYR A 94 -25.92 -12.18 7.55
N THR A 95 -26.10 -11.78 6.29
CA THR A 95 -25.44 -12.39 5.11
C THR A 95 -24.71 -11.32 4.34
N PHE A 96 -23.40 -11.48 4.17
CA PHE A 96 -22.61 -10.52 3.41
C PHE A 96 -23.06 -10.46 1.94
N GLU A 97 -23.54 -9.28 1.50
CA GLU A 97 -24.04 -9.04 0.14
C GLU A 97 -22.96 -8.45 -0.79
N GLY A 98 -21.87 -7.93 -0.22
CA GLY A 98 -20.74 -7.39 -0.98
C GLY A 98 -20.19 -6.07 -0.47
N TRP A 99 -19.19 -5.58 -1.18
CA TRP A 99 -18.55 -4.29 -0.94
C TRP A 99 -19.10 -3.23 -1.89
N PHE A 100 -19.29 -2.01 -1.40
CA PHE A 100 -19.81 -0.87 -2.17
C PHE A 100 -18.90 0.34 -2.03
N VAL A 101 -18.85 1.19 -3.07
CA VAL A 101 -17.86 2.29 -3.20
C VAL A 101 -18.48 3.67 -3.00
N ASP A 102 -19.79 3.70 -2.75
CA ASP A 102 -20.60 4.89 -2.53
C ASP A 102 -21.40 4.78 -1.23
N GLU A 103 -21.77 5.93 -0.67
CA GLU A 103 -22.52 5.96 0.59
C GLU A 103 -23.95 5.44 0.48
N GLN A 104 -24.52 5.48 -0.72
CA GLN A 104 -25.90 5.08 -1.01
C GLN A 104 -26.02 3.58 -1.29
N LEU A 105 -24.90 2.84 -1.30
CA LEU A 105 -24.83 1.40 -1.56
C LEU A 105 -25.43 1.02 -2.92
N THR A 106 -25.21 1.85 -3.93
CA THR A 106 -25.74 1.65 -5.29
C THR A 106 -24.68 1.17 -6.28
N ARG A 107 -23.40 1.33 -5.94
CA ARG A 107 -22.26 0.99 -6.78
C ARG A 107 -21.43 -0.11 -6.11
N PRO A 108 -21.61 -1.38 -6.50
CA PRO A 108 -20.78 -2.46 -6.00
C PRO A 108 -19.32 -2.21 -6.39
N TRP A 109 -18.41 -2.62 -5.51
CA TRP A 109 -16.98 -2.60 -5.76
C TRP A 109 -16.63 -3.67 -6.79
N ASP A 110 -15.98 -3.25 -7.87
CA ASP A 110 -15.40 -4.14 -8.86
C ASP A 110 -13.94 -4.46 -8.50
N ALA A 111 -13.67 -5.72 -8.14
CA ALA A 111 -12.33 -6.21 -7.80
C ALA A 111 -11.34 -6.12 -8.97
N ASN A 112 -11.82 -5.95 -10.20
CA ASN A 112 -10.99 -5.78 -11.39
C ASN A 112 -10.72 -4.32 -11.75
N ALA A 113 -11.42 -3.37 -11.14
CA ALA A 113 -11.20 -1.95 -11.38
C ALA A 113 -9.99 -1.42 -10.60
N ALA A 114 -9.19 -0.59 -11.27
CA ALA A 114 -8.15 0.17 -10.59
C ALA A 114 -8.77 1.29 -9.73
N ILE A 115 -8.13 1.59 -8.61
CA ILE A 115 -8.52 2.74 -7.78
C ILE A 115 -8.01 4.03 -8.46
N ALA A 116 -8.94 4.87 -8.91
CA ALA A 116 -8.69 6.10 -9.68
C ALA A 116 -9.09 7.38 -8.90
N GLY A 117 -8.91 8.55 -9.52
CA GLY A 117 -8.95 9.89 -8.89
C GLY A 117 -10.12 10.20 -7.94
N ASP A 118 -11.29 9.58 -8.13
CA ASP A 118 -12.52 9.89 -7.40
C ASP A 118 -12.68 9.12 -6.07
N TRP A 119 -11.65 8.38 -5.66
CA TRP A 119 -11.68 7.52 -4.49
C TRP A 119 -11.11 8.16 -3.22
N LEU A 120 -10.53 9.36 -3.32
CA LEU A 120 -9.90 10.02 -2.18
C LEU A 120 -10.97 10.37 -1.14
N GLY A 121 -10.96 9.63 -0.01
CA GLY A 121 -11.88 9.81 1.11
C GLY A 121 -13.18 8.99 1.05
N LYS A 122 -13.43 8.22 -0.02
CA LYS A 122 -14.63 7.37 -0.11
C LYS A 122 -14.40 6.01 0.54
N PRO A 123 -15.25 5.58 1.50
CA PRO A 123 -15.11 4.27 2.12
C PRO A 123 -15.57 3.17 1.17
N VAL A 124 -14.90 2.03 1.22
CA VAL A 124 -15.42 0.75 0.72
C VAL A 124 -16.21 0.12 1.86
N LYS A 125 -17.54 0.06 1.71
CA LYS A 125 -18.47 -0.36 2.76
C LYS A 125 -18.95 -1.77 2.50
N GLY A 126 -18.89 -2.62 3.52
CA GLY A 126 -19.46 -3.95 3.50
C GLY A 126 -20.95 -3.89 3.78
N VAL A 127 -21.75 -4.69 3.11
CA VAL A 127 -23.20 -4.82 3.37
C VAL A 127 -23.44 -6.24 3.88
N LEU A 128 -24.16 -6.36 5.02
CA LEU A 128 -24.38 -7.57 5.81
C LEU A 128 -25.86 -7.75 6.09
#